data_AF-A0A660V271-F1
#
_entry.id   AF-A0A660V271-F1
#
_cell.length_a   1.000
_cell.length_b   1.000
_cell.length_c   1.000
_cell.angle_alpha   90.00
_cell.angle_beta   90.00
_cell.angle_gamma   90.00
#
_symmetry.space_group_name_H-M   'P 1'
#
loop_
_entity.id
_entity.type
_entity.pdbx_description
1 polymer ?
#
loop_
_entity_poly.entity_id
_entity_poly.type
_entity_poly.pdbx_seq_one_letter_code
_entity_poly.pdbx_strand_id
1 'polypeptide(L)'
;MPANLTQQYKKAEQQYKLAGTDDQRLAALEEMLREIPKHKGTEHLQADLKKRRSKLKAAIEGGGKKSGGGSHIDVFHIPKSGAGQVALVGMPNAGKSAILAALTHAHVHVADYPFTTDKPAPGMAQYEDVHIQFVDAPPITADYAPPGLVNTYRSADMLAII
;
A
#
# COMPACT_ATOMS: atom_id res chain seq x y z
N MET A 1 39.25 -5.59 -16.06
CA MET A 1 39.54 -4.32 -16.76
C MET A 1 38.65 -3.24 -16.18
N PRO A 2 39.15 -2.05 -15.83
CA PRO A 2 38.28 -0.97 -15.34
C PRO A 2 37.29 -0.60 -16.45
N ALA A 3 36.00 -0.61 -16.12
CA ALA A 3 34.96 -0.18 -17.06
C ALA A 3 35.11 1.32 -17.35
N ASN A 4 35.08 1.70 -18.63
CA ASN A 4 35.10 3.10 -19.02
C ASN A 4 33.69 3.69 -18.83
N LEU A 5 33.47 4.34 -17.70
CA LEU A 5 32.18 4.91 -17.32
C LEU A 5 31.99 6.30 -17.96
N THR A 6 30.79 6.56 -18.47
CA THR A 6 30.45 7.82 -19.15
C THR A 6 30.47 9.00 -18.18
N GLN A 7 30.64 10.22 -18.71
CA GLN A 7 30.53 11.44 -17.90
C GLN A 7 29.12 11.59 -17.31
N GLN A 8 28.10 11.08 -17.99
CA GLN A 8 26.72 11.05 -17.53
C GLN A 8 26.57 10.11 -16.32
N TYR A 9 27.19 8.93 -16.35
CA TYR A 9 27.24 8.04 -15.18
C TYR A 9 27.88 8.71 -13.96
N LYS A 10 28.99 9.44 -14.15
CA LYS A 10 29.68 10.13 -13.04
C LYS A 10 28.82 11.23 -12.42
N LYS A 11 28.03 11.95 -13.22
CA LYS A 11 27.05 12.94 -12.74
C LYS A 11 25.94 12.27 -11.94
N ALA A 12 25.37 11.18 -12.45
CA ALA A 12 24.35 10.41 -11.73
C ALA A 12 24.88 9.83 -10.41
N GLU A 13 26.15 9.40 -10.35
CA GLU A 13 26.79 8.96 -9.11
C GLU A 13 26.96 10.10 -8.10
N GLN A 14 27.30 11.31 -8.55
CA GLN A 14 27.36 12.49 -7.68
C GLN A 14 25.97 12.86 -7.15
N GLN A 15 24.94 12.79 -7.99
CA GLN A 15 23.57 13.02 -7.57
C GLN A 15 23.12 11.99 -6.52
N TYR A 16 23.46 10.71 -6.70
CA TYR A 16 23.19 9.68 -5.70
C TYR A 16 23.85 9.98 -4.34
N LYS A 17 25.09 10.52 -4.36
CA LYS A 17 25.82 10.92 -3.14
C LYS A 17 25.22 12.16 -2.48
N LEU A 18 24.73 13.11 -3.26
CA LEU A 18 24.13 14.36 -2.78
C LEU A 18 22.64 14.23 -2.41
N ALA A 19 21.98 13.13 -2.81
CA ALA A 19 20.55 12.92 -2.62
C ALA A 19 20.17 12.88 -1.13
N GLY A 20 19.28 13.80 -0.75
CA GLY A 20 18.77 13.96 0.61
C GLY A 20 17.59 13.06 0.95
N THR A 21 16.82 12.63 -0.07
CA THR A 21 15.65 11.77 0.08
C THR A 21 15.80 10.43 -0.65
N ASP A 22 15.03 9.43 -0.25
CA ASP A 22 15.08 8.10 -0.87
C ASP A 22 14.55 8.11 -2.31
N ASP A 23 13.57 8.96 -2.64
CA ASP A 23 13.09 9.15 -4.01
C ASP A 23 14.18 9.72 -4.93
N GLN A 24 14.94 10.71 -4.44
CA GLN A 24 16.08 11.26 -5.19
C GLN A 24 17.18 10.21 -5.39
N ARG A 25 17.42 9.35 -4.40
CA ARG A 25 18.36 8.22 -4.51
C ARG A 25 17.88 7.17 -5.52
N LEU A 26 16.57 6.92 -5.59
CA LEU A 26 15.99 5.98 -6.55
C LEU A 26 16.14 6.50 -7.98
N ALA A 27 15.80 7.76 -8.22
CA ALA A 27 15.96 8.41 -9.51
C ALA A 27 17.42 8.38 -9.99
N ALA A 28 18.37 8.69 -9.09
CA ALA A 28 19.80 8.62 -9.42
C ALA A 28 20.27 7.19 -9.75
N LEU A 29 19.79 6.16 -9.03
CA LEU A 29 20.10 4.77 -9.35
C LEU A 29 19.53 4.31 -10.70
N GLU A 30 18.36 4.81 -11.09
CA GLU A 30 17.76 4.53 -12.40
C GLU A 30 18.56 5.19 -13.53
N GLU A 31 19.02 6.42 -13.32
CA GLU A 31 19.87 7.13 -14.26
C GLU A 31 21.25 6.45 -14.41
N MET A 32 21.86 6.01 -13.31
CA MET A 32 23.09 5.20 -13.35
C MET A 32 22.91 3.90 -14.15
N LEU A 33 21.76 3.23 -14.03
CA LEU A 33 21.44 2.01 -14.78
C LEU A 33 21.15 2.25 -16.27
N ARG A 34 20.73 3.47 -16.63
CA ARG A 34 20.54 3.87 -18.03
C ARG A 34 21.89 4.14 -18.71
N GLU A 35 22.79 4.80 -17.99
CA GLU A 35 24.08 5.28 -18.51
C GLU A 35 25.22 4.24 -18.47
N ILE A 36 25.06 3.16 -17.71
CA ILE A 36 26.08 2.13 -17.62
C ILE A 36 26.21 1.35 -18.95
N PRO A 37 27.44 1.17 -19.48
CA PRO A 37 27.66 0.33 -20.66
C PRO A 37 27.19 -1.11 -20.41
N LYS A 38 26.53 -1.76 -21.39
CA LYS A 38 25.99 -3.13 -21.23
C LYS A 38 26.90 -4.19 -21.83
N HIS A 39 28.07 -4.39 -21.21
CA HIS A 39 29.04 -5.42 -21.63
C HIS A 39 29.63 -6.18 -20.44
N LYS A 40 30.27 -7.33 -20.68
CA LYS A 40 30.81 -8.25 -19.65
C LYS A 40 31.63 -7.56 -18.55
N GLY A 41 32.40 -6.53 -18.88
CA GLY A 41 33.16 -5.73 -17.90
C GLY A 41 32.36 -4.90 -16.87
N THR A 42 31.04 -4.83 -16.97
CA THR A 42 30.15 -4.06 -16.06
C THR A 42 29.06 -4.93 -15.42
N GLU A 43 29.08 -6.23 -15.66
CA GLU A 43 28.00 -7.14 -15.27
C GLU A 43 27.76 -7.14 -13.75
N HIS A 44 28.84 -7.19 -12.96
CA HIS A 44 28.78 -7.07 -11.50
C HIS A 44 28.23 -5.72 -11.03
N LEU A 45 28.66 -4.63 -11.68
CA LEU A 45 28.19 -3.28 -11.34
C LEU A 45 26.70 -3.11 -11.66
N GLN A 46 26.23 -3.67 -12.79
CA GLN A 46 24.80 -3.71 -13.13
C GLN A 46 23.99 -4.52 -12.11
N ALA A 47 24.49 -5.67 -11.68
CA ALA A 47 23.84 -6.50 -10.68
C ALA A 47 23.71 -5.75 -9.34
N ASP A 48 24.77 -5.09 -8.90
CA ASP A 48 24.78 -4.29 -7.68
C ASP A 48 23.81 -3.10 -7.74
N LEU A 49 23.79 -2.36 -8.84
CA LEU A 49 22.87 -1.23 -9.03
C LEU A 49 21.41 -1.69 -9.08
N LYS A 50 21.11 -2.80 -9.78
CA LYS A 50 19.76 -3.39 -9.79
C LYS A 50 19.34 -3.86 -8.41
N LYS A 51 20.25 -4.46 -7.63
CA LYS A 51 20.00 -4.89 -6.25
C LYS A 51 19.73 -3.70 -5.33
N ARG A 52 20.52 -2.62 -5.44
CA ARG A 52 20.32 -1.37 -4.68
C ARG A 52 19.00 -0.71 -5.04
N ARG A 53 18.68 -0.59 -6.35
CA ARG A 53 17.40 -0.07 -6.83
C ARG A 53 16.23 -0.90 -6.30
N SER A 54 16.30 -2.22 -6.41
CA SER A 54 15.24 -3.12 -5.90
C SER A 54 15.07 -2.98 -4.39
N LYS A 55 16.16 -2.93 -3.61
CA LYS A 55 16.09 -2.72 -2.15
C LYS A 55 15.52 -1.35 -1.78
N LEU A 56 15.89 -0.30 -2.50
CA LEU A 56 15.43 1.07 -2.24
C LEU A 56 13.98 1.26 -2.69
N LYS A 57 13.62 0.73 -3.86
CA LYS A 57 12.24 0.66 -4.34
C LYS A 57 11.36 -0.11 -3.35
N ALA A 58 11.83 -1.26 -2.86
CA ALA A 58 11.14 -2.02 -1.81
C ALA A 58 11.19 -1.35 -0.42
N ALA A 59 12.06 -0.36 -0.18
CA ALA A 59 12.07 0.42 1.06
C ALA A 59 11.15 1.65 0.99
N ILE A 60 10.98 2.22 -0.21
CA ILE A 60 10.02 3.27 -0.52
C ILE A 60 8.60 2.67 -0.56
N GLU A 61 8.42 1.58 -1.32
CA GLU A 61 7.18 0.80 -1.35
C GLU A 61 6.92 0.07 -0.02
N GLY A 62 8.00 -0.35 0.66
CA GLY A 62 7.98 -1.01 1.96
C GLY A 62 8.37 -0.09 3.11
N GLY A 63 7.92 1.18 3.07
CA GLY A 63 7.97 2.13 4.19
C GLY A 63 7.24 1.66 5.46
N GLY A 64 6.71 0.44 5.48
CA GLY A 64 6.50 -0.35 6.69
C GLY A 64 7.70 -1.26 6.96
N LYS A 65 8.53 -0.87 7.94
CA LYS A 65 9.67 -1.62 8.51
C LYS A 65 9.65 -3.14 8.24
N LYS A 66 10.80 -3.65 7.78
CA LYS A 66 11.27 -4.98 8.16
C LYS A 66 11.42 -5.04 9.69
N SER A 67 10.39 -5.50 10.40
CA SER A 67 10.55 -6.12 11.72
C SER A 67 10.48 -7.62 11.53
N GLY A 68 11.59 -8.31 11.81
CA GLY A 68 11.55 -9.75 12.03
C GLY A 68 10.57 -10.09 13.14
N GLY A 69 9.86 -11.20 13.01
CA GLY A 69 9.11 -11.85 14.09
C GLY A 69 8.12 -10.95 14.83
N GLY A 70 7.05 -10.51 14.16
CA GLY A 70 5.94 -9.82 14.80
C GLY A 70 4.76 -9.76 13.84
N SER A 71 3.59 -10.20 14.31
CA SER A 71 2.30 -10.19 13.63
C SER A 71 2.16 -9.09 12.56
N HIS A 72 1.91 -9.50 11.32
CA HIS A 72 1.47 -8.60 10.25
C HIS A 72 0.21 -7.90 10.78
N ILE A 73 0.25 -6.59 11.05
CA ILE A 73 -0.97 -5.83 11.36
C ILE A 73 -1.78 -5.82 10.06
N ASP A 74 -2.75 -6.72 9.97
CA ASP A 74 -3.66 -6.81 8.85
C ASP A 74 -4.65 -5.65 8.94
N VAL A 75 -4.40 -4.60 8.15
CA VAL A 75 -5.25 -3.41 8.06
C VAL A 75 -6.66 -3.76 7.55
N PHE A 76 -6.81 -4.89 6.86
CA PHE A 76 -8.10 -5.38 6.40
C PHE A 76 -8.80 -6.27 7.44
N HIS A 77 -8.15 -6.60 8.54
CA HIS A 77 -8.78 -7.27 9.66
C HIS A 77 -9.41 -6.26 10.61
N ILE A 78 -10.72 -6.08 10.48
CA ILE A 78 -11.50 -5.28 11.44
C ILE A 78 -12.07 -6.22 12.49
N PRO A 79 -11.69 -6.06 13.78
CA PRO A 79 -12.28 -6.86 14.84
C PRO A 79 -13.78 -6.57 14.94
N LYS A 80 -14.56 -7.63 15.12
CA LYS A 80 -16.00 -7.53 15.29
C LYS A 80 -16.34 -6.75 16.55
N SER A 81 -17.38 -5.93 16.46
CA SER A 81 -17.96 -5.20 17.59
C SER A 81 -19.48 -5.23 17.50
N GLY A 82 -20.16 -5.12 18.65
CA GLY A 82 -21.61 -5.22 18.74
C GLY A 82 -22.13 -6.64 18.55
N ALA A 83 -23.36 -6.76 18.08
CA ALA A 83 -24.06 -8.04 17.88
C ALA A 83 -23.73 -8.74 16.56
N GLY A 84 -23.13 -8.02 15.60
CA GLY A 84 -22.74 -8.57 14.31
C GLY A 84 -22.05 -7.55 13.42
N GLN A 85 -21.32 -8.05 12.43
CA GLN A 85 -20.56 -7.25 11.47
C GLN A 85 -21.08 -7.47 10.03
N VAL A 86 -21.44 -6.38 9.35
CA VAL A 86 -21.89 -6.36 7.95
C VAL A 86 -20.84 -5.64 7.10
N ALA A 87 -20.30 -6.30 6.08
CA ALA A 87 -19.39 -5.66 5.12
C ALA A 87 -20.12 -5.24 3.86
N LEU A 88 -19.94 -3.99 3.45
CA LEU A 88 -20.49 -3.42 2.22
C LEU A 88 -19.55 -3.71 1.05
N VAL A 89 -20.08 -4.34 0.00
CA VAL A 89 -19.35 -4.77 -1.19
C VAL A 89 -19.95 -4.11 -2.42
N GLY A 90 -19.13 -3.59 -3.32
CA GLY A 90 -19.66 -2.96 -4.52
C GLY A 90 -18.62 -2.16 -5.29
N MET A 91 -19.00 -1.76 -6.50
CA MET A 91 -18.16 -0.97 -7.40
C MET A 91 -17.83 0.42 -6.84
N PRO A 92 -16.83 1.11 -7.40
CA PRO A 92 -16.65 2.54 -7.15
C PRO A 92 -17.97 3.29 -7.38
N ASN A 93 -18.26 4.29 -6.54
CA ASN A 93 -19.48 5.11 -6.63
C ASN A 93 -20.82 4.37 -6.50
N ALA A 94 -20.85 3.11 -6.04
CA ALA A 94 -22.10 2.37 -5.79
C ALA A 94 -22.92 2.90 -4.59
N GLY A 95 -22.43 3.91 -3.86
CA GLY A 95 -23.13 4.50 -2.72
C GLY A 95 -22.86 3.83 -1.36
N LYS A 96 -21.88 2.92 -1.28
CA LYS A 96 -21.50 2.22 -0.02
C LYS A 96 -21.25 3.17 1.15
N SER A 97 -20.39 4.18 0.95
CA SER A 97 -20.06 5.16 1.99
C SER A 97 -21.27 6.03 2.38
N ALA A 98 -22.18 6.30 1.44
CA ALA A 98 -23.41 7.02 1.74
C ALA A 98 -24.36 6.18 2.61
N ILE A 99 -24.44 4.87 2.35
CA ILE A 99 -25.21 3.93 3.18
C ILE A 99 -24.58 3.80 4.57
N LEU A 100 -23.25 3.68 4.66
CA LEU A 100 -22.57 3.68 5.96
C LEU A 100 -22.88 4.96 6.75
N ALA A 101 -22.76 6.13 6.13
CA ALA A 101 -23.03 7.41 6.79
C ALA A 101 -24.52 7.62 7.15
N ALA A 102 -25.45 7.03 6.38
CA ALA A 102 -26.87 7.11 6.67
C ALA A 102 -27.28 6.19 7.83
N LEU A 103 -26.70 4.98 7.90
CA LEU A 103 -27.02 3.97 8.92
C LEU A 103 -26.25 4.17 10.21
N THR A 104 -25.03 4.65 10.10
CA THR A 104 -24.14 4.90 11.23
C THR A 104 -24.02 6.41 11.31
N HIS A 105 -24.46 7.03 12.41
CA HIS A 105 -24.13 8.44 12.70
C HIS A 105 -22.62 8.64 12.95
N ALA A 106 -21.78 7.77 12.39
CA ALA A 106 -20.35 7.72 12.57
C ALA A 106 -19.73 8.91 11.84
N HIS A 107 -19.08 9.77 12.62
CA HIS A 107 -17.95 10.52 12.13
C HIS A 107 -16.85 9.49 11.87
N VAL A 108 -16.60 9.17 10.60
CA VAL A 108 -15.55 8.24 10.18
C VAL A 108 -14.24 8.70 10.82
N HIS A 109 -13.78 7.98 11.85
CA HIS A 109 -12.50 8.25 12.50
C HIS A 109 -11.41 7.87 11.51
N VAL A 110 -10.86 8.87 10.83
CA VAL A 110 -9.67 8.73 10.02
C VAL A 110 -8.52 8.46 10.98
N ALA A 111 -8.13 7.20 11.12
CA ALA A 111 -6.91 6.86 11.84
C ALA A 111 -5.72 7.24 10.94
N ASP A 112 -4.90 8.20 11.41
CA ASP A 112 -3.69 8.70 10.76
C ASP A 112 -2.60 7.62 10.69
N TYR A 113 -2.80 6.63 9.82
CA TYR A 113 -1.75 5.72 9.42
C TYR A 113 -1.20 6.20 8.08
N PRO A 114 0.08 6.59 7.98
CA PRO A 114 0.65 7.04 6.71
C PRO A 114 0.50 5.93 5.66
N PHE A 115 0.29 6.32 4.39
CA PHE A 115 0.03 5.48 3.20
C PHE A 115 -1.44 5.05 2.95
N THR A 116 -2.39 5.98 3.00
CA THR A 116 -3.82 5.72 2.73
C THR A 116 -4.19 5.76 1.25
N THR A 117 -4.49 4.59 0.69
CA THR A 117 -5.37 4.45 -0.48
C THR A 117 -6.31 3.30 -0.14
N ASP A 118 -7.56 3.63 0.20
CA ASP A 118 -8.69 2.73 0.43
C ASP A 118 -8.53 1.65 1.52
N LYS A 119 -8.73 2.04 2.79
CA LYS A 119 -8.84 1.11 3.93
C LYS A 119 -10.32 0.87 4.30
N PRO A 120 -10.70 -0.31 4.79
CA PRO A 120 -12.04 -0.55 5.32
C PRO A 120 -12.39 0.40 6.48
N ALA A 121 -13.58 1.01 6.44
CA ALA A 121 -14.05 1.95 7.44
C ALA A 121 -15.21 1.37 8.25
N PRO A 122 -15.03 1.08 9.54
CA PRO A 122 -16.12 0.63 10.40
C PRO A 122 -16.97 1.81 10.89
N GLY A 123 -18.28 1.59 10.99
CA GLY A 123 -19.24 2.46 11.64
C GLY A 123 -20.25 1.63 12.44
N MET A 124 -20.75 2.18 13.55
CA MET A 124 -21.75 1.51 14.38
C MET A 124 -23.14 2.07 14.08
N ALA A 125 -24.06 1.19 13.68
CA ALA A 125 -25.48 1.49 13.58
C ALA A 125 -26.17 0.99 14.85
N GLN A 126 -27.12 1.76 15.35
CA GLN A 126 -28.02 1.32 16.41
C GLN A 126 -29.36 0.95 15.79
N TYR A 127 -29.82 -0.27 16.05
CA TYR A 127 -31.15 -0.74 15.69
C TYR A 127 -31.83 -1.25 16.95
N GLU A 128 -32.86 -0.53 17.41
CA GLU A 128 -33.49 -0.74 18.72
C GLU A 128 -32.43 -0.73 19.85
N ASP A 129 -32.34 -1.82 20.62
CA ASP A 129 -31.39 -1.98 21.72
C ASP A 129 -30.08 -2.67 21.28
N VAL A 130 -29.88 -2.86 19.96
CA VAL A 130 -28.78 -3.63 19.40
C VAL A 130 -27.84 -2.75 18.58
N HIS A 131 -26.53 -2.94 18.78
CA HIS A 131 -25.49 -2.29 18.00
C HIS A 131 -24.97 -3.23 16.92
N ILE A 132 -24.98 -2.79 15.67
CA ILE A 132 -24.51 -3.57 14.52
C ILE A 132 -23.36 -2.80 13.86
N GLN A 133 -22.24 -3.46 13.64
CA GLN A 133 -21.08 -2.87 12.98
C GLN A 133 -21.24 -2.99 11.47
N PHE A 134 -21.23 -1.86 10.78
CA PHE A 134 -21.11 -1.80 9.33
C PHE A 134 -19.67 -1.49 8.95
N VAL A 135 -19.17 -2.12 7.90
CA VAL A 135 -17.82 -1.93 7.38
C VAL A 135 -17.92 -1.53 5.92
N ASP A 136 -17.59 -0.29 5.60
CA ASP A 136 -17.43 0.15 4.22
C ASP A 136 -16.07 -0.33 3.71
N ALA A 137 -16.08 -1.32 2.82
CA ALA A 137 -14.88 -1.86 2.24
C ALA A 137 -14.50 -1.11 0.96
N PRO A 138 -13.20 -1.08 0.61
CA PRO A 138 -12.72 -0.57 -0.67
C PRO A 138 -13.50 -1.14 -1.87
N PRO A 139 -13.62 -0.36 -2.96
CA PRO A 139 -14.35 -0.81 -4.12
C PRO A 139 -13.69 -2.02 -4.80
N ILE A 140 -14.53 -2.92 -5.33
CA ILE A 140 -14.10 -4.02 -6.20
C ILE A 140 -14.49 -3.69 -7.63
N THR A 141 -13.58 -3.91 -8.55
CA THR A 141 -13.81 -3.84 -9.99
C THR A 141 -13.44 -5.17 -10.64
N ALA A 142 -13.84 -5.40 -11.89
CA ALA A 142 -13.45 -6.61 -12.63
C ALA A 142 -11.93 -6.73 -12.76
N ASP A 143 -11.22 -5.61 -12.84
CA ASP A 143 -9.78 -5.55 -13.11
C ASP A 143 -8.93 -5.42 -11.83
N TYR A 144 -9.56 -5.09 -10.69
CA TYR A 144 -8.84 -4.80 -9.46
C TYR A 144 -9.66 -5.05 -8.19
N ALA A 145 -9.03 -5.75 -7.25
CA ALA A 145 -9.45 -5.90 -5.86
C ALA A 145 -8.23 -5.72 -4.94
N PRO A 146 -8.31 -4.89 -3.88
CA PRO A 146 -7.19 -4.69 -2.97
C PRO A 146 -6.70 -6.00 -2.31
N PRO A 147 -5.37 -6.23 -2.27
CA PRO A 147 -4.80 -7.39 -1.60
C PRO A 147 -5.00 -7.27 -0.09
N GLY A 148 -5.85 -8.13 0.48
CA GLY A 148 -6.23 -8.15 1.90
C GLY A 148 -7.74 -8.04 2.14
N LEU A 149 -8.48 -7.50 1.17
CA LEU A 149 -9.94 -7.33 1.21
C LEU A 149 -10.71 -8.64 1.51
N VAL A 150 -10.16 -9.77 1.03
CA VAL A 150 -10.70 -11.11 1.29
C VAL A 150 -10.82 -11.39 2.79
N ASN A 151 -9.89 -10.90 3.61
CA ASN A 151 -9.93 -11.11 5.05
C ASN A 151 -11.08 -10.32 5.69
N THR A 152 -11.32 -9.07 5.26
CA THR A 152 -12.47 -8.26 5.69
C THR A 152 -13.79 -8.97 5.40
N TYR A 153 -13.92 -9.56 4.22
CA TYR A 153 -15.16 -10.23 3.83
C TYR A 153 -15.36 -11.58 4.49
N ARG A 154 -14.29 -12.37 4.66
CA ARG A 154 -14.39 -13.66 5.35
C ARG A 154 -14.64 -13.51 6.84
N SER A 155 -14.24 -12.39 7.45
CA SER A 155 -14.52 -12.15 8.87
C SER A 155 -15.96 -11.70 9.09
N ALA A 156 -16.62 -11.01 8.15
CA ALA A 156 -17.96 -10.48 8.34
C ALA A 156 -19.03 -11.58 8.54
N ASP A 157 -20.08 -11.26 9.30
CA ASP A 157 -21.24 -12.14 9.49
C ASP A 157 -22.19 -12.08 8.30
N MET A 158 -22.23 -10.93 7.60
CA MET A 158 -23.03 -10.72 6.40
C MET A 158 -22.28 -9.87 5.38
N LEU A 159 -22.45 -10.18 4.09
CA LEU A 159 -22.02 -9.34 2.98
C LEU A 159 -23.25 -8.68 2.35
N ALA A 160 -23.23 -7.35 2.25
CA ALA A 160 -24.24 -6.58 1.53
C ALA A 160 -23.66 -6.11 0.19
N ILE A 161 -24.18 -6.64 -0.92
CA ILE A 161 -23.74 -6.28 -2.27
C ILE A 161 -24.58 -5.11 -2.76
N ILE A 162 -23.90 -4.05 -3.22
CA ILE A 162 -24.48 -2.77 -3.68
C ILE A 162 -24.09 -2.51 -5.13
#